data_AF-A0A948DM41-F1
#
_entry.id   AF-A0A948DM41-F1
#
_cell.length_a   1.000
_cell.length_b   1.000
_cell.length_c   1.000
_cell.angle_alpha   90.00
_cell.angle_beta   90.00
_cell.angle_gamma   90.00
#
_symmetry.space_group_name_H-M   'P 1'
#
loop_
_entity.id
_entity.type
_entity.pdbx_description
1 polymer ?
#
loop_
_entity_poly.entity_id
_entity_poly.type
_entity_poly.pdbx_seq_one_letter_code
_entity_poly.pdbx_strand_id
1 'polypeptide(L)'
;MNSDNDIDRFIKNPPLLIELCRNVIDEIVETPGSADTAEKEAQLLIIARTIDRLERSKVAVPDVFRAEKTKLAAAIEVQSESVRALSDLAAGFEGIVKELKGRLERHTPQGTTRRSQGSRSALPKTGQEVLRINIIRALKKLGNRARVSDVFNEMERQLAGKLLPGDLAVRQDGKTIVWRNNAQWERLRMRRDGTLCSDSPNGIWELSEDHR
;
A
#
# COMPACT_ATOMS: atom_id res chain seq x y z
N MET A 1 -16.36 5.31 -33.47
CA MET A 1 -16.78 3.91 -33.27
C MET A 1 -15.53 3.07 -33.03
N ASN A 2 -15.08 2.95 -31.77
CA ASN A 2 -14.00 2.04 -31.36
C ASN A 2 -13.94 1.88 -29.82
N SER A 3 -14.52 2.83 -29.07
CA SER A 3 -14.54 2.84 -27.60
C SER A 3 -15.19 1.61 -26.96
N ASP A 4 -16.19 0.99 -27.61
CA ASP A 4 -16.81 -0.24 -27.09
C ASP A 4 -15.83 -1.42 -27.06
N ASN A 5 -14.94 -1.53 -28.06
CA ASN A 5 -14.01 -2.66 -28.15
C ASN A 5 -12.87 -2.53 -27.12
N ASP A 6 -12.48 -1.29 -26.79
CA ASP A 6 -11.49 -1.00 -25.75
C ASP A 6 -12.04 -1.28 -24.35
N ILE A 7 -13.30 -0.89 -24.08
CA ILE A 7 -13.95 -1.19 -22.80
C ILE A 7 -14.10 -2.70 -22.63
N ASP A 8 -14.52 -3.42 -23.68
CA ASP A 8 -14.70 -4.88 -23.64
C ASP A 8 -13.40 -5.63 -23.32
N ARG A 9 -12.25 -5.09 -23.75
CA ARG A 9 -10.92 -5.59 -23.41
C ARG A 9 -10.62 -5.47 -21.91
N PHE A 10 -10.93 -4.32 -21.30
CA PHE A 10 -10.74 -4.12 -19.85
C PHE A 10 -11.77 -4.86 -19.00
N ILE A 11 -12.98 -5.11 -19.53
CA ILE A 11 -13.97 -5.98 -18.88
C ILE A 11 -13.45 -7.43 -18.81
N LYS A 12 -12.87 -7.94 -19.90
CA LYS A 12 -12.33 -9.31 -19.98
C LYS A 12 -11.07 -9.50 -19.13
N ASN A 13 -10.25 -8.44 -18.95
CA ASN A 13 -9.05 -8.48 -18.13
C ASN A 13 -8.84 -7.16 -17.35
N PRO A 14 -9.51 -6.97 -16.20
CA PRO A 14 -9.44 -5.74 -15.41
C PRO A 14 -8.03 -5.32 -14.95
N PRO A 15 -7.08 -6.23 -14.65
CA PRO A 15 -5.69 -5.87 -14.38
C PRO A 15 -5.02 -5.01 -15.45
N LEU A 16 -5.39 -5.13 -16.73
CA LEU A 16 -4.81 -4.31 -17.81
C LEU A 16 -5.08 -2.81 -17.62
N LEU A 17 -6.20 -2.44 -17.00
CA LEU A 17 -6.50 -1.05 -16.71
C LEU A 17 -5.55 -0.49 -15.65
N ILE A 18 -5.16 -1.31 -14.66
CA ILE A 18 -4.19 -0.94 -13.63
C ILE A 18 -2.80 -0.75 -14.22
N GLU A 19 -2.41 -1.60 -15.18
CA GLU A 19 -1.14 -1.44 -15.90
C GLU A 19 -1.13 -0.18 -16.76
N LEU A 20 -2.23 0.12 -17.46
CA LEU A 20 -2.37 1.37 -18.20
C LEU A 20 -2.24 2.59 -17.29
N CYS A 21 -2.91 2.59 -16.13
CA CYS A 21 -2.79 3.67 -15.15
C CYS A 21 -1.36 3.83 -14.63
N ARG A 22 -0.62 2.73 -14.40
CA ARG A 22 0.79 2.79 -13.98
C ARG A 22 1.66 3.42 -15.05
N ASN A 23 1.51 3.01 -16.31
CA ASN A 23 2.29 3.56 -17.41
C ASN A 23 2.03 5.08 -17.59
N VAL A 24 0.79 5.53 -17.40
CA VAL A 24 0.45 6.97 -17.44
C VAL A 24 1.11 7.72 -16.28
N ILE A 25 1.14 7.14 -15.08
CA ILE A 25 1.83 7.74 -13.93
C ILE A 25 3.33 7.82 -14.18
N ASP A 26 3.94 6.75 -14.68
CA ASP A 26 5.36 6.68 -14.97
C ASP A 26 5.77 7.74 -16.01
N GLU A 27 4.98 7.90 -17.09
CA GLU A 27 5.21 8.94 -18.11
C GLU A 27 5.14 10.36 -17.53
N ILE A 28 4.25 10.62 -16.57
CA ILE A 28 4.14 11.94 -15.90
C ILE A 28 5.33 12.16 -14.94
N VAL A 29 5.84 11.09 -14.31
CA VAL A 29 6.92 11.13 -13.30
C VAL A 29 8.32 11.22 -13.90
N GLU A 30 8.54 10.81 -15.16
CA GLU A 30 9.81 11.00 -15.88
C GLU A 30 10.20 12.50 -16.07
N THR A 31 9.35 13.45 -15.66
CA THR A 31 9.69 14.87 -15.53
C THR A 31 10.59 15.08 -14.27
N PRO A 32 11.82 15.61 -14.39
CA PRO A 32 12.85 15.54 -13.36
C PRO A 32 12.39 16.02 -11.97
N GLY A 33 12.56 15.13 -10.99
CA GLY A 33 11.86 15.14 -9.70
C GLY A 33 12.07 16.35 -8.80
N SER A 34 11.18 16.45 -7.81
CA SER A 34 11.02 17.55 -6.84
C SER A 34 12.28 18.18 -6.21
N ALA A 35 13.39 17.45 -6.08
CA ALA A 35 14.66 17.99 -5.57
C ALA A 35 15.30 18.97 -6.57
N ASP A 36 15.22 18.67 -7.86
CA ASP A 36 15.72 19.51 -8.96
C ASP A 36 14.87 20.80 -9.10
N THR A 37 13.57 20.73 -8.75
CA THR A 37 12.68 21.90 -8.73
C THR A 37 13.07 22.91 -7.65
N ALA A 38 13.34 22.44 -6.43
CA ALA A 38 13.72 23.31 -5.32
C ALA A 38 15.06 24.03 -5.59
N GLU A 39 16.01 23.34 -6.21
CA GLU A 39 17.27 23.94 -6.65
C GLU A 39 17.06 24.98 -7.76
N LYS A 40 16.23 24.69 -8.77
CA LYS A 40 15.86 25.64 -9.83
C LYS A 40 15.14 26.87 -9.29
N GLU A 41 14.25 26.72 -8.31
CA GLU A 41 13.57 27.82 -7.61
C GLU A 41 14.56 28.71 -6.84
N ALA A 42 15.50 28.10 -6.12
CA ALA A 42 16.55 28.83 -5.42
C ALA A 42 17.45 29.61 -6.40
N GLN A 43 17.82 28.99 -7.53
CA GLN A 43 18.57 29.65 -8.61
C GLN A 43 17.78 30.82 -9.21
N LEU A 44 16.48 30.63 -9.49
CA LEU A 44 15.61 31.68 -10.01
C LEU A 44 15.52 32.88 -9.05
N LEU A 45 15.42 32.62 -7.74
CA LEU A 45 15.42 33.67 -6.70
C LEU A 45 16.73 34.44 -6.64
N ILE A 46 17.87 33.75 -6.76
CA ILE A 46 19.20 34.38 -6.78
C ILE A 46 19.36 35.25 -8.04
N ILE A 47 18.97 34.75 -9.21
CA ILE A 47 19.03 35.50 -10.48
C ILE A 47 18.12 36.73 -10.41
N ALA A 48 16.89 36.58 -9.93
CA ALA A 48 15.95 37.70 -9.77
C ALA A 48 16.52 38.80 -8.86
N ARG A 49 17.08 38.42 -7.70
CA ARG A 49 17.73 39.38 -6.78
C ARG A 49 18.96 40.06 -7.42
N THR A 50 19.69 39.35 -8.25
CA THR A 50 20.87 39.88 -8.95
C THR A 50 20.46 40.90 -10.01
N ILE A 51 19.42 40.61 -10.78
CA ILE A 51 18.82 41.54 -11.74
C ILE A 51 18.33 42.80 -11.02
N ASP A 52 17.55 42.66 -9.94
CA ASP A 52 17.05 43.80 -9.16
C ASP A 52 18.19 44.68 -8.62
N ARG A 53 19.31 44.07 -8.19
CA ARG A 53 20.49 44.81 -7.70
C ARG A 53 21.18 45.58 -8.83
N LEU A 54 21.32 44.98 -10.01
CA LEU A 54 21.91 45.63 -11.18
C LEU A 54 21.05 46.81 -11.64
N GLU A 55 19.73 46.65 -11.67
CA GLU A 55 18.78 47.71 -12.01
C GLU A 55 18.83 48.87 -11.01
N ARG A 56 18.83 48.58 -9.71
CA ARG A 56 19.00 49.61 -8.65
C ARG A 56 20.33 50.35 -8.76
N SER A 57 21.36 49.68 -9.25
CA SER A 57 22.68 50.26 -9.49
C SER A 57 22.78 51.00 -10.83
N LYS A 58 21.68 51.11 -11.59
CA LYS A 58 21.59 51.70 -12.94
C LYS A 58 22.53 51.06 -13.97
N VAL A 59 22.91 49.80 -13.75
CA VAL A 59 23.71 49.01 -14.70
C VAL A 59 22.76 48.26 -15.64
N ALA A 60 23.03 48.30 -16.94
CA ALA A 60 22.25 47.54 -17.91
C ALA A 60 22.34 46.04 -17.60
N VAL A 61 21.20 45.39 -17.39
CA VAL A 61 21.13 43.94 -17.11
C VAL A 61 21.55 43.18 -18.38
N PRO A 62 22.53 42.27 -18.30
CA PRO A 62 22.90 41.41 -19.41
C PRO A 62 21.76 40.48 -19.86
N ASP A 63 21.60 40.30 -21.18
CA ASP A 63 20.54 39.47 -21.75
C ASP A 63 20.61 38.00 -21.32
N VAL A 64 21.81 37.52 -20.99
CA VAL A 64 22.04 36.18 -20.47
C VAL A 64 21.24 35.93 -19.18
N PHE A 65 21.18 36.91 -18.26
CA PHE A 65 20.41 36.77 -17.03
C PHE A 65 18.90 36.78 -17.28
N ARG A 66 18.44 37.55 -18.28
CA ARG A 66 17.02 37.56 -18.68
C ARG A 66 16.62 36.21 -19.29
N ALA A 67 17.45 35.69 -20.21
CA ALA A 67 17.21 34.41 -20.85
C ALA A 67 17.16 33.26 -19.83
N GLU A 68 18.11 33.21 -18.89
CA GLU A 68 18.15 32.15 -17.87
C GLU A 68 16.97 32.26 -16.89
N LYS A 69 16.55 33.47 -16.49
CA LYS A 69 15.34 33.68 -15.69
C LYS A 69 14.10 33.12 -16.38
N THR A 70 13.90 33.45 -17.66
CA THR A 70 12.76 32.95 -18.44
C THR A 70 12.78 31.43 -18.56
N LYS A 71 13.95 30.85 -18.82
CA LYS A 71 14.14 29.40 -18.94
C LYS A 71 13.82 28.67 -17.63
N LEU A 72 14.34 29.15 -16.49
CA LEU A 72 14.08 28.55 -15.17
C LEU A 72 12.60 28.67 -14.78
N ALA A 73 11.97 29.82 -15.04
CA ALA A 73 10.55 30.02 -14.77
C ALA A 73 9.67 29.05 -15.57
N ALA A 74 9.94 28.88 -16.87
CA ALA A 74 9.22 27.92 -17.72
C ALA A 74 9.38 26.47 -17.24
N ALA A 75 10.59 26.08 -16.80
CA ALA A 75 10.85 24.73 -16.29
C ALA A 75 10.11 24.45 -14.97
N ILE A 76 10.02 25.43 -14.07
CA ILE A 76 9.26 25.29 -12.80
C ILE A 76 7.75 25.21 -13.09
N GLU A 77 7.24 25.99 -14.04
CA GLU A 77 5.84 25.96 -14.44
C GLU A 77 5.43 24.58 -14.99
N VAL A 78 6.20 24.01 -15.91
CA VAL A 78 5.98 22.64 -16.44
C VAL A 78 5.99 21.61 -15.31
N GLN A 79 6.93 21.71 -14.37
CA GLN A 79 6.98 20.77 -13.25
C GLN A 79 5.76 20.91 -12.32
N SER A 80 5.30 22.15 -12.08
CA SER A 80 4.11 22.42 -11.27
C SER A 80 2.84 21.85 -11.93
N GLU A 81 2.79 21.87 -13.26
CA GLU A 81 1.71 21.27 -14.05
C GLU A 81 1.70 19.74 -13.92
N SER A 82 2.85 19.08 -14.01
CA SER A 82 2.96 17.63 -13.80
C SER A 82 2.52 17.21 -12.39
N VAL A 83 2.90 17.98 -11.35
CA VAL A 83 2.47 17.72 -9.96
C VAL A 83 0.96 17.90 -9.81
N ARG A 84 0.40 18.94 -10.44
CA ARG A 84 -1.04 19.18 -10.45
C ARG A 84 -1.78 18.05 -11.14
N ALA A 85 -1.30 17.58 -12.29
CA ALA A 85 -1.88 16.46 -13.02
C ALA A 85 -1.91 15.17 -12.17
N LEU A 86 -0.84 14.87 -11.43
CA LEU A 86 -0.81 13.73 -10.50
C LEU A 86 -1.80 13.89 -9.34
N SER A 87 -1.92 15.10 -8.78
CA SER A 87 -2.89 15.39 -7.72
C SER A 87 -4.33 15.22 -8.20
N ASP A 88 -4.65 15.74 -9.38
CA ASP A 88 -5.97 15.61 -9.98
C ASP A 88 -6.30 14.15 -10.31
N LEU A 89 -5.32 13.38 -10.81
CA LEU A 89 -5.46 11.94 -11.06
C LEU A 89 -5.72 11.16 -9.76
N ALA A 90 -5.01 11.49 -8.68
CA ALA A 90 -5.20 10.85 -7.38
C ALA A 90 -6.61 11.12 -6.81
N ALA A 91 -7.10 12.36 -6.90
CA ALA A 91 -8.44 12.72 -6.49
C ALA A 91 -9.51 11.99 -7.34
N GLY A 92 -9.29 11.88 -8.65
CA GLY A 92 -10.14 11.10 -9.54
C GLY A 92 -10.22 9.62 -9.15
N PHE A 93 -9.09 8.99 -8.87
CA PHE A 93 -9.05 7.59 -8.40
C PHE A 93 -9.71 7.39 -7.05
N GLU A 94 -9.58 8.34 -6.11
CA GLU A 94 -10.31 8.28 -4.84
C GLU A 94 -11.83 8.26 -5.05
N GLY A 95 -12.33 9.10 -5.97
CA GLY A 95 -13.73 9.12 -6.38
C GLY A 95 -14.19 7.78 -6.97
N ILE A 96 -13.41 7.21 -7.89
CA ILE A 96 -13.70 5.90 -8.51
C ILE A 96 -13.72 4.79 -7.47
N VAL A 97 -12.75 4.76 -6.54
CA VAL A 97 -12.71 3.78 -5.45
C VAL A 97 -13.93 3.91 -4.55
N LYS A 98 -14.35 5.13 -4.22
CA LYS A 98 -15.55 5.38 -3.43
C LYS A 98 -16.80 4.89 -4.15
N GLU A 99 -16.93 5.15 -5.45
CA GLU A 99 -18.06 4.67 -6.25
C GLU A 99 -18.06 3.14 -6.36
N LEU A 100 -16.91 2.52 -6.64
CA LEU A 100 -16.77 1.07 -6.71
C LEU A 100 -17.16 0.40 -5.38
N LYS A 101 -16.72 0.94 -4.25
CA LYS A 101 -17.13 0.49 -2.92
C LYS A 101 -18.64 0.61 -2.72
N GLY A 102 -19.22 1.77 -3.06
CA GLY A 102 -20.66 1.98 -2.92
C GLY A 102 -21.51 1.13 -3.87
N ARG A 103 -21.00 0.76 -5.05
CA ARG A 103 -21.65 -0.22 -5.96
C ARG A 103 -21.52 -1.64 -5.41
N LEU A 104 -20.36 -2.00 -4.87
CA LEU A 104 -20.13 -3.29 -4.22
C LEU A 104 -21.06 -3.49 -3.01
N GLU A 105 -21.29 -2.45 -2.21
CA GLU A 105 -22.21 -2.45 -1.07
C GLU A 105 -23.69 -2.56 -1.49
N ARG A 106 -24.06 -2.01 -2.66
CA ARG A 106 -25.44 -2.07 -3.19
C ARG A 106 -25.78 -3.40 -3.85
N HIS A 107 -24.80 -4.08 -4.44
CA HIS A 107 -24.98 -5.40 -5.06
C HIS A 107 -24.84 -6.57 -4.09
N THR A 108 -24.59 -6.31 -2.80
CA THR A 108 -24.79 -7.31 -1.74
C THR A 108 -26.25 -7.28 -1.28
N PRO A 109 -27.07 -8.32 -1.55
CA PRO A 109 -28.44 -8.35 -1.06
C PRO A 109 -28.45 -8.33 0.47
N GLN A 110 -29.08 -7.31 1.04
CA GLN A 110 -29.38 -7.22 2.47
C GLN A 110 -30.48 -8.24 2.80
N GLY A 111 -30.05 -9.40 3.28
CA GLY A 111 -30.94 -10.44 3.78
C GLY A 111 -30.13 -11.56 4.43
N THR A 112 -30.05 -11.52 5.76
CA THR A 112 -29.59 -12.59 6.66
C THR A 112 -28.11 -13.01 6.59
N THR A 113 -27.34 -12.50 7.57
CA THR A 113 -26.16 -13.12 8.19
C THR A 113 -24.91 -13.43 7.34
N ARG A 114 -23.76 -13.03 7.90
CA ARG A 114 -22.37 -13.37 7.56
C ARG A 114 -21.73 -12.59 6.40
N ARG A 115 -20.91 -11.62 6.85
CA ARG A 115 -19.69 -11.16 6.22
C ARG A 115 -18.92 -12.32 5.56
N SER A 116 -18.77 -12.28 4.24
CA SER A 116 -17.67 -12.97 3.56
C SER A 116 -17.22 -12.16 2.36
N GLN A 117 -16.06 -11.51 2.52
CA GLN A 117 -15.25 -11.04 1.40
C GLN A 117 -14.81 -12.26 0.57
N GLY A 118 -15.16 -12.31 -0.71
CA GLY A 118 -14.44 -13.06 -1.73
C GLY A 118 -13.74 -12.05 -2.63
N SER A 119 -12.44 -12.12 -2.89
CA SER A 119 -11.82 -13.24 -3.59
C SER A 119 -10.47 -13.63 -3.01
N ARG A 120 -10.48 -14.69 -2.19
CA ARG A 120 -9.32 -15.53 -1.82
C ARG A 120 -9.90 -16.89 -1.45
N SER A 121 -9.99 -17.83 -2.40
CA SER A 121 -10.64 -19.15 -2.30
C SER A 121 -12.04 -19.12 -1.62
N ALA A 122 -13.09 -19.46 -2.36
CA ALA A 122 -14.48 -19.54 -1.88
C ALA A 122 -14.71 -20.55 -0.72
N LEU A 123 -13.63 -21.13 -0.17
CA LEU A 123 -13.67 -22.09 0.91
C LEU A 123 -13.55 -21.39 2.27
N PRO A 124 -14.34 -21.85 3.27
CA PRO A 124 -14.32 -21.29 4.62
C PRO A 124 -12.95 -21.49 5.27
N LYS A 125 -12.56 -20.56 6.13
CA LYS A 125 -11.26 -20.52 6.83
C LYS A 125 -11.48 -20.34 8.32
N THR A 126 -10.54 -20.80 9.13
CA THR A 126 -10.55 -20.67 10.58
C THR A 126 -10.55 -19.19 10.96
N GLY A 127 -11.48 -18.82 11.84
CA GLY A 127 -11.64 -17.45 12.29
C GLY A 127 -10.40 -16.91 13.02
N GLN A 128 -10.20 -15.60 12.92
CA GLN A 128 -9.07 -14.91 13.53
C GLN A 128 -8.96 -15.16 15.05
N GLU A 129 -10.06 -15.06 15.78
CA GLU A 129 -10.08 -15.29 17.23
C GLU A 129 -9.69 -16.72 17.61
N VAL A 130 -10.07 -17.70 16.80
CA VAL A 130 -9.67 -19.09 17.01
C VAL A 130 -8.15 -19.20 16.85
N LEU A 131 -7.56 -18.56 15.84
CA LEU A 131 -6.10 -18.54 15.69
C LEU A 131 -5.42 -17.86 16.88
N ARG A 132 -5.91 -16.70 17.36
CA ARG A 132 -5.38 -16.03 18.56
C ARG A 132 -5.38 -16.96 19.77
N ILE A 133 -6.52 -17.59 20.07
CA ILE A 133 -6.66 -18.51 21.22
C ILE A 133 -5.68 -19.68 21.12
N ASN A 134 -5.50 -20.26 19.93
CA ASN A 134 -4.57 -21.38 19.76
C ASN A 134 -3.10 -20.93 19.83
N ILE A 135 -2.75 -19.73 19.37
CA ILE A 135 -1.40 -19.16 19.57
C ILE A 135 -1.10 -19.01 21.07
N ILE A 136 -2.02 -18.41 21.83
CA ILE A 136 -1.86 -18.24 23.28
C ILE A 136 -1.75 -19.59 23.98
N ARG A 137 -2.63 -20.55 23.66
CA ARG A 137 -2.60 -21.90 24.25
C ARG A 137 -1.30 -22.63 23.93
N ALA A 138 -0.83 -22.54 22.68
CA ALA A 138 0.45 -23.13 22.28
C ALA A 138 1.61 -22.53 23.06
N LEU A 139 1.68 -21.19 23.17
CA LEU A 139 2.73 -20.52 23.93
C LEU A 139 2.66 -20.88 25.42
N LYS A 140 1.48 -20.86 26.05
CA LYS A 140 1.32 -21.28 27.46
C LYS A 140 1.82 -22.68 27.72
N LYS A 141 1.51 -23.62 26.82
CA LYS A 141 1.99 -25.00 26.91
C LYS A 141 3.52 -25.12 26.72
N LEU A 142 4.10 -24.25 25.92
CA LEU A 142 5.54 -24.22 25.63
C LEU A 142 6.33 -23.32 26.59
N GLY A 143 5.74 -22.90 27.72
CA GLY A 143 6.41 -22.09 28.74
C GLY A 143 6.43 -20.59 28.42
N ASN A 144 5.37 -20.07 27.80
CA ASN A 144 5.14 -18.67 27.42
C ASN A 144 6.09 -18.08 26.37
N ARG A 145 7.12 -18.83 25.96
CA ARG A 145 8.14 -18.41 24.99
C ARG A 145 8.65 -19.60 24.19
N ALA A 146 8.50 -19.56 22.87
CA ALA A 146 8.87 -20.70 22.01
C ALA A 146 9.28 -20.30 20.60
N ARG A 147 9.98 -21.21 19.90
CA ARG A 147 10.28 -21.05 18.47
C ARG A 147 9.00 -21.14 17.65
N VAL A 148 8.95 -20.40 16.55
CA VAL A 148 7.79 -20.38 15.64
C VAL A 148 7.44 -21.77 15.11
N SER A 149 8.45 -22.60 14.82
CA SER A 149 8.25 -24.00 14.41
C SER A 149 7.46 -24.79 15.45
N ASP A 150 7.81 -24.62 16.72
CA ASP A 150 7.23 -25.39 17.82
C ASP A 150 5.81 -24.91 18.12
N VAL A 151 5.59 -23.59 18.02
CA VAL A 151 4.24 -23.00 18.09
C VAL A 151 3.35 -23.53 16.97
N PHE A 152 3.83 -23.57 15.72
CA PHE A 152 3.03 -24.13 14.62
C PHE A 152 2.75 -25.61 14.78
N ASN A 153 3.73 -26.42 15.20
CA ASN A 153 3.51 -27.85 15.45
C ASN A 153 2.44 -28.07 16.52
N GLU A 154 2.45 -27.27 17.58
CA GLU A 154 1.46 -27.36 18.64
C GLU A 154 0.08 -26.83 18.20
N MET A 155 0.02 -25.73 17.44
CA MET A 155 -1.22 -25.24 16.84
C MET A 155 -1.83 -26.27 15.87
N GLU A 156 -1.01 -26.95 15.08
CA GLU A 156 -1.44 -28.00 14.16
C GLU A 156 -2.10 -29.16 14.91
N ARG A 157 -1.54 -29.56 16.06
CA ARG A 157 -2.18 -30.54 16.96
C ARG A 157 -3.49 -30.04 17.55
N GLN A 158 -3.55 -28.76 17.97
CA GLN A 158 -4.76 -28.18 18.57
C GLN A 158 -5.92 -28.01 17.58
N LEU A 159 -5.56 -27.72 16.32
CA LEU A 159 -6.47 -27.48 15.20
C LEU A 159 -6.73 -28.74 14.36
N ALA A 160 -6.11 -29.88 14.69
CA ALA A 160 -6.35 -31.15 14.03
C ALA A 160 -7.86 -31.48 14.02
N GLY A 161 -8.41 -31.74 12.83
CA GLY A 161 -9.84 -31.99 12.63
C GLY A 161 -10.75 -30.76 12.77
N LYS A 162 -10.22 -29.56 13.02
CA LYS A 162 -10.97 -28.29 13.15
C LYS A 162 -10.65 -27.28 12.05
N LEU A 163 -9.56 -27.47 11.32
CA LEU A 163 -9.20 -26.64 10.16
C LEU A 163 -10.26 -26.79 9.07
N LEU A 164 -10.62 -25.68 8.45
CA LEU A 164 -11.60 -25.64 7.37
C LEU A 164 -10.91 -25.87 6.01
N PRO A 165 -11.62 -26.26 4.95
CA PRO A 165 -10.99 -26.55 3.65
C PRO A 165 -10.13 -25.43 3.09
N GLY A 166 -10.46 -24.16 3.36
CA GLY A 166 -9.67 -23.01 2.92
C GLY A 166 -8.37 -22.79 3.68
N ASP A 167 -8.23 -23.38 4.88
CA ASP A 167 -7.03 -23.31 5.70
C ASP A 167 -5.91 -24.22 5.21
N LEU A 168 -6.29 -25.35 4.62
CA LEU A 168 -5.39 -26.37 4.10
C LEU A 168 -4.82 -26.03 2.71
N ALA A 169 -5.35 -24.98 2.06
CA ALA A 169 -4.87 -24.53 0.77
C ALA A 169 -3.41 -24.04 0.85
N VAL A 170 -2.68 -24.24 -0.25
CA VAL A 170 -1.33 -23.70 -0.45
C VAL A 170 -1.43 -22.34 -1.16
N ARG A 171 -0.61 -21.37 -0.75
CA ARG A 171 -0.54 -20.06 -1.40
C ARG A 171 0.13 -20.15 -2.78
N GLN A 172 0.10 -19.05 -3.53
CA GLN A 172 0.73 -18.93 -4.86
C GLN A 172 2.23 -19.21 -4.87
N ASP A 173 2.90 -19.12 -3.72
CA ASP A 173 4.31 -19.47 -3.55
C ASP A 173 4.59 -20.98 -3.52
N GLY A 174 3.55 -21.82 -3.56
CA GLY A 174 3.64 -23.28 -3.61
C GLY A 174 4.16 -23.93 -2.33
N LYS A 175 4.43 -23.17 -1.27
CA LYS A 175 5.10 -23.67 -0.05
C LYS A 175 4.36 -23.28 1.22
N THR A 176 3.69 -22.12 1.23
CA THR A 176 3.06 -21.60 2.42
C THR A 176 1.62 -22.08 2.53
N ILE A 177 1.30 -22.76 3.63
CA ILE A 177 -0.07 -23.16 3.96
C ILE A 177 -0.85 -21.94 4.48
N VAL A 178 -2.09 -21.76 4.02
CA VAL A 178 -2.91 -20.57 4.30
C VAL A 178 -3.09 -20.33 5.80
N TRP A 179 -3.38 -21.35 6.61
CA TRP A 179 -3.57 -21.14 8.05
C TRP A 179 -2.30 -20.69 8.79
N ARG A 180 -1.13 -21.18 8.39
CA ARG A 180 0.16 -20.75 8.97
C ARG A 180 0.42 -19.29 8.65
N ASN A 181 0.14 -18.87 7.41
CA ASN A 181 0.20 -17.46 7.03
C ASN A 181 -0.81 -16.61 7.83
N ASN A 182 -2.04 -17.07 7.99
CA ASN A 182 -3.06 -16.35 8.78
C ASN A 182 -2.64 -16.22 10.25
N ALA A 183 -2.01 -17.25 10.84
CA ALA A 183 -1.46 -17.21 12.18
C ALA A 183 -0.30 -16.20 12.31
N GLN A 184 0.53 -16.02 11.29
CA GLN A 184 1.56 -14.97 11.28
C GLN A 184 0.96 -13.56 11.23
N TRP A 185 -0.09 -13.36 10.44
CA TRP A 185 -0.83 -12.10 10.44
C TRP A 185 -1.48 -11.83 11.80
N GLU A 186 -2.00 -12.88 12.44
CA GLU A 186 -2.56 -12.74 13.77
C GLU A 186 -1.49 -12.36 14.79
N ARG A 187 -0.33 -13.00 14.73
CA ARG A 187 0.82 -12.63 15.56
C ARG A 187 1.21 -11.16 15.38
N LEU A 188 1.18 -10.60 14.16
CA LEU A 188 1.46 -9.18 13.95
C LEU A 188 0.45 -8.28 14.69
N ARG A 189 -0.82 -8.67 14.72
CA ARG A 189 -1.89 -7.96 15.46
C ARG A 189 -1.67 -8.09 16.97
N MET A 190 -1.41 -9.30 17.45
CA MET A 190 -1.10 -9.59 18.85
C MET A 190 0.14 -8.85 19.36
N ARG A 191 1.11 -8.54 18.49
CA ARG A 191 2.24 -7.67 18.86
C ARG A 191 1.80 -6.21 19.02
N ARG A 192 0.92 -5.72 18.14
CA ARG A 192 0.46 -4.33 18.13
C ARG A 192 -0.49 -4.02 19.29
N ASP A 193 -1.29 -5.00 19.71
CA ASP A 193 -2.22 -4.87 20.84
C ASP A 193 -1.59 -5.20 22.20
N GLY A 194 -0.31 -5.58 22.23
CA GLY A 194 0.43 -5.89 23.45
C GLY A 194 0.22 -7.30 24.01
N THR A 195 -0.50 -8.20 23.32
CA THR A 195 -0.64 -9.61 23.74
C THR A 195 0.69 -10.38 23.65
N LEU A 196 1.51 -10.09 22.64
CA LEU A 196 2.84 -10.67 22.45
C LEU A 196 3.92 -9.60 22.61
N CYS A 197 5.07 -10.01 23.13
CA CYS A 197 6.22 -9.13 23.30
C CYS A 197 6.74 -8.62 21.93
N SER A 198 7.00 -7.31 21.85
CA SER A 198 7.59 -6.67 20.67
C SER A 198 9.05 -7.02 20.47
N ASP A 199 9.76 -7.26 21.57
CA ASP A 199 11.23 -7.31 21.65
C ASP A 199 11.77 -8.75 21.62
N SER A 200 10.92 -9.73 21.32
CA SER A 200 11.35 -11.12 21.18
C SER A 200 12.32 -11.29 20.01
N PRO A 201 13.36 -12.16 20.16
CA PRO A 201 14.29 -12.45 19.07
C PRO A 201 13.60 -13.00 17.81
N ASN A 202 14.26 -12.82 16.67
CA ASN A 202 13.77 -13.36 15.40
C ASN A 202 13.52 -14.87 15.48
N GLY A 203 12.34 -15.31 15.03
CA GLY A 203 11.95 -16.73 15.08
C GLY A 203 11.46 -17.21 16.45
N ILE A 204 11.31 -16.33 17.44
CA ILE A 204 10.73 -16.63 18.75
C ILE A 204 9.46 -15.80 18.96
N TRP A 205 8.41 -16.43 19.47
CA TRP A 205 7.20 -15.77 19.93
C TRP A 205 7.09 -15.90 21.45
N GLU A 206 6.65 -14.83 22.10
CA GLU A 206 6.57 -14.73 23.56
C GLU A 206 5.34 -13.94 23.99
N LEU A 207 4.63 -14.42 25.00
CA LEU A 207 3.52 -13.70 25.63
C LEU A 207 4.03 -12.54 26.48
N SER A 208 3.32 -11.40 26.44
CA SER A 208 3.58 -10.29 27.34
C SER A 208 3.26 -10.66 28.78
N GLU A 209 3.83 -9.93 29.75
CA GLU A 209 3.70 -10.25 31.18
C GLU A 209 2.24 -10.31 31.65
N ASP A 210 1.39 -9.41 31.14
CA ASP A 210 -0.04 -9.36 31.44
C ASP A 210 -0.83 -10.58 30.92
N HIS A 211 -0.24 -11.37 30.02
CA HIS A 211 -0.90 -12.49 29.33
C HIS A 211 -0.23 -13.85 29.60
N ARG A 212 0.75 -13.90 30.52
CA ARG A 212 1.46 -15.13 30.93
C ARG A 212 0.56 -16.13 31.68
#